data_AF-A0A183H1Z0-F1
#
_entry.id   AF-A0A183H1Z0-F1
#
_cell.length_a   1.000
_cell.length_b   1.000
_cell.length_c   1.000
_cell.angle_alpha   90.00
_cell.angle_beta   90.00
_cell.angle_gamma   90.00
#
_symmetry.space_group_name_H-M   'P 1'
#
loop_
_entity.id
_entity.type
_entity.pdbx_description
1 polymer ?
#
loop_
_entity_poly.entity_id
_entity_poly.type
_entity_poly.pdbx_seq_one_letter_code
_entity_poly.pdbx_strand_id
1 'polypeptide(L)'
;MDGQGFSPNQFIVGGRSPNVNNNTNVLSSNAWTQQGPRNEIFERELFSGINYGINFDKYEEIPVEATGNDVPLPCAMFDELQLHPWIQENIKRSGYMKPTPVQKYSIPSLLSCRDLMSCAQTGSGKTAAFLVPLINHIIRNGPNAVRMQAMNTCGRRTVFPLALILSPTRELAMQTHKEALKFAYRTNVISAVVYGGRENYRDQVQKLGLGCHMLIATPGRLLDVMSQNVVSLSDCTFLVLDEADRMLDMGFEPQIRKIVDHSMPKKGKRVTAMFSATFPKEIQILAQDFLMPNYIFLAVGRVGSTSENIVQRII
;
A
#
# COMPACT_ATOMS: atom_id res chain seq x y z
N MET A 1 -8.35 34.98 -1.67
CA MET A 1 -8.02 34.66 -0.26
C MET A 1 -9.12 33.75 0.22
N ASP A 2 -8.77 32.48 0.47
CA ASP A 2 -9.44 31.53 1.36
C ASP A 2 -8.66 30.22 1.21
N GLY A 3 -7.52 30.19 1.91
CA GLY A 3 -6.68 29.02 2.01
C GLY A 3 -7.30 28.02 2.97
N GLN A 4 -7.88 26.95 2.44
CA GLN A 4 -8.11 25.72 3.21
C GLN A 4 -6.77 25.03 3.45
N GLY A 5 -5.97 25.61 4.35
CA GLY A 5 -4.77 25.02 4.88
C GLY A 5 -5.14 23.91 5.86
N PHE A 6 -4.83 22.66 5.49
CA PHE A 6 -4.88 21.53 6.41
C PHE A 6 -3.96 21.79 7.61
N SER A 7 -4.47 21.50 8.82
CA SER A 7 -3.70 21.57 10.07
C SER A 7 -2.49 20.62 10.02
N PRO A 8 -1.25 21.06 10.35
CA PRO A 8 -0.03 20.24 10.22
C PRO A 8 0.08 19.04 11.19
N ASN A 9 -0.90 18.82 12.08
CA ASN A 9 -0.77 17.92 13.24
C ASN A 9 -1.46 16.54 13.13
N GLN A 10 -1.92 16.12 11.96
CA GLN A 10 -2.64 14.85 11.80
C GLN A 10 -1.70 13.68 11.47
N PHE A 11 -1.07 13.10 12.50
CA PHE A 11 -0.61 11.71 12.45
C PHE A 11 -1.14 10.97 13.69
N ILE A 12 -2.09 10.07 13.44
CA ILE A 12 -2.67 9.17 14.42
C ILE A 12 -2.03 7.80 14.24
N VAL A 13 -1.30 7.37 15.27
CA VAL A 13 -0.82 6.01 15.49
C VAL A 13 -2.00 5.05 15.38
N GLY A 14 -2.25 4.33 14.29
CA GLY A 14 -3.25 3.24 14.25
C GLY A 14 -4.56 3.48 15.03
N GLY A 15 -5.17 4.67 14.91
CA GLY A 15 -6.37 5.04 15.69
C GLY A 15 -6.20 5.36 17.19
N ARG A 16 -4.99 5.56 17.72
CA ARG A 16 -4.71 6.02 19.10
C ARG A 16 -4.22 7.46 19.12
N SER A 17 -4.86 8.26 19.98
CA SER A 17 -4.48 9.64 20.29
C SER A 17 -3.06 9.70 20.89
N PRO A 18 -2.28 10.79 20.72
CA PRO A 18 -0.86 10.86 21.10
C PRO A 18 -0.55 10.79 22.60
N ASN A 19 -1.56 10.72 23.48
CA ASN A 19 -1.38 10.69 24.93
C ASN A 19 -1.38 9.26 25.47
N VAL A 20 -0.24 8.56 25.42
CA VAL A 20 -0.01 7.39 26.29
C VAL A 20 1.42 7.42 26.82
N ASN A 21 1.53 7.51 28.14
CA ASN A 21 2.75 7.56 28.94
C ASN A 21 3.73 6.39 28.66
N ASN A 22 5.02 6.71 28.74
CA ASN A 22 6.18 5.81 28.66
C ASN A 22 6.19 4.76 29.79
N ASN A 23 5.47 3.65 29.64
CA ASN A 23 5.72 2.44 30.44
C ASN A 23 5.41 1.17 29.62
N THR A 24 6.39 0.74 28.82
CA THR A 24 6.26 -0.27 27.75
C THR A 24 6.90 -1.61 28.15
N ASN A 25 6.25 -2.39 29.03
CA ASN A 25 6.64 -3.80 29.20
C ASN A 25 5.46 -4.80 29.34
N VAL A 26 4.21 -4.35 29.45
CA VAL A 26 3.03 -5.25 29.60
C VAL A 26 1.98 -5.06 28.48
N LEU A 27 2.19 -4.11 27.56
CA LEU A 27 1.21 -3.71 26.54
C LEU A 27 1.45 -4.31 25.13
N SER A 28 2.52 -5.07 24.91
CA SER A 28 2.97 -5.42 23.55
C SER A 28 2.23 -6.60 22.89
N SER A 29 1.77 -7.60 23.65
CA SER A 29 1.03 -8.75 23.10
C SER A 29 -0.47 -8.50 23.02
N ASN A 30 -1.08 -7.97 24.09
CA ASN A 30 -2.52 -7.69 24.17
C ASN A 30 -2.99 -6.62 23.16
N ALA A 31 -2.08 -5.77 22.67
CA ALA A 31 -2.42 -4.79 21.65
C ALA A 31 -2.97 -5.47 20.39
N TRP A 32 -2.32 -6.54 19.92
CA TRP A 32 -2.66 -7.22 18.66
C TRP A 32 -3.85 -8.18 18.74
N THR A 33 -4.39 -8.39 19.95
CA THR A 33 -5.57 -9.23 20.18
C THR A 33 -6.84 -8.41 20.38
N GLN A 34 -6.75 -7.08 20.49
CA GLN A 34 -7.90 -6.21 20.74
C GLN A 34 -7.97 -5.07 19.72
N GLN A 35 -9.17 -4.78 19.25
CA GLN A 35 -9.41 -3.66 18.35
C GLN A 35 -9.23 -2.35 19.11
N GLY A 36 -8.64 -1.34 18.46
CA GLY A 36 -8.50 -0.01 19.05
C GLY A 36 -9.85 0.63 19.40
N PRO A 37 -9.87 1.59 20.34
CA PRO A 37 -11.09 2.31 20.69
C PRO A 37 -11.61 3.12 19.50
N ARG A 38 -12.93 3.33 19.45
CA ARG A 38 -13.55 4.19 18.45
C ARG A 38 -13.18 5.66 18.72
N ASN A 39 -12.81 6.39 17.69
CA ASN A 39 -12.62 7.83 17.72
C ASN A 39 -13.52 8.47 16.66
N GLU A 40 -14.58 9.16 17.09
CA GLU A 40 -15.62 9.69 16.22
C GLU A 40 -15.13 10.80 15.28
N ILE A 41 -14.23 11.67 15.77
CA ILE A 41 -13.68 12.77 14.97
C ILE A 41 -12.84 12.18 13.83
N PHE A 42 -11.94 11.25 14.17
CA PHE A 42 -11.08 10.62 13.19
C PHE A 42 -11.85 9.72 12.23
N GLU A 43 -12.87 9.01 12.72
CA GLU A 43 -13.77 8.23 11.87
C GLU A 43 -14.49 9.13 10.86
N ARG A 44 -15.05 10.26 11.32
CA ARG A 44 -15.67 11.22 10.42
C ARG A 44 -14.67 11.76 9.41
N GLU A 45 -13.45 12.07 9.82
CA GLU A 45 -12.40 12.54 8.92
C GLU A 45 -12.03 11.50 7.85
N LEU A 46 -11.80 10.26 8.25
CA LEU A 46 -11.40 9.18 7.34
C LEU A 46 -12.50 8.78 6.37
N PHE A 47 -13.74 8.69 6.85
CA PHE A 47 -14.87 8.14 6.10
C PHE A 47 -15.84 9.22 5.59
N SER A 48 -15.55 10.52 5.81
CA SER A 48 -16.31 11.60 5.17
C SER A 48 -16.03 11.65 3.67
N GLY A 49 -17.09 11.76 2.87
CA GLY A 49 -16.97 11.81 1.40
C GLY A 49 -16.86 10.45 0.74
N ILE A 50 -17.62 9.44 1.20
CA ILE A 50 -17.90 8.24 0.39
C ILE A 50 -18.55 8.74 -0.90
N ASN A 51 -17.74 8.85 -1.96
CA ASN A 51 -18.22 9.16 -3.28
C ASN A 51 -18.97 7.92 -3.79
N TYR A 52 -20.28 7.88 -3.57
CA TYR A 52 -21.22 6.93 -4.19
C TYR A 52 -21.26 7.03 -5.74
N GLY A 53 -20.29 7.69 -6.38
CA GLY A 53 -20.35 8.17 -7.76
C GLY A 53 -19.77 7.25 -8.81
N ILE A 54 -19.18 6.10 -8.46
CA ILE A 54 -18.75 5.10 -9.45
C ILE A 54 -19.79 3.98 -9.43
N ASN A 55 -20.62 3.93 -10.46
CA ASN A 55 -21.55 2.82 -10.66
C ASN A 55 -20.73 1.57 -11.04
N PHE A 56 -20.31 0.81 -10.02
CA PHE A 56 -19.48 -0.39 -10.17
C PHE A 56 -20.17 -1.51 -10.94
N ASP A 57 -21.49 -1.48 -11.08
CA ASP A 57 -22.23 -2.48 -11.87
C ASP A 57 -21.80 -2.44 -13.34
N LYS A 58 -21.43 -1.26 -13.86
CA LYS A 58 -20.87 -1.12 -15.23
C LYS A 58 -19.48 -1.75 -15.38
N TYR A 59 -18.77 -1.98 -14.28
CA TYR A 59 -17.43 -2.57 -14.30
C TYR A 59 -17.47 -4.08 -14.11
N GLU A 60 -18.59 -4.69 -13.65
CA GLU A 60 -18.67 -6.13 -13.43
C GLU A 60 -18.40 -6.96 -14.69
N GLU A 61 -18.69 -6.41 -15.87
CA GLU A 61 -18.54 -7.08 -17.17
C GLU A 61 -17.15 -6.95 -17.79
N ILE A 62 -16.21 -6.21 -17.16
CA ILE A 62 -14.87 -6.03 -17.73
C ILE A 62 -14.14 -7.39 -17.70
N PRO A 63 -13.71 -7.92 -18.85
CA PRO A 63 -13.01 -9.19 -18.90
C PRO A 63 -11.66 -9.07 -18.19
N VAL A 64 -11.31 -10.12 -17.45
CA VAL A 64 -10.01 -10.26 -16.80
C VAL A 64 -9.37 -11.54 -17.29
N GLU A 65 -8.20 -11.43 -17.91
CA GLU A 65 -7.37 -12.57 -18.25
C GLU A 65 -6.36 -12.77 -17.11
N ALA A 66 -6.34 -13.99 -16.56
CA ALA A 66 -5.41 -14.37 -15.51
C ALA A 66 -4.56 -15.55 -15.98
N THR A 67 -3.24 -15.37 -16.02
CA THR A 67 -2.30 -16.41 -16.45
C THR A 67 -1.26 -16.68 -15.37
N GLY A 68 -0.81 -17.94 -15.29
CA GLY A 68 0.12 -18.42 -14.26
C GLY A 68 -0.24 -19.83 -13.81
N ASN A 69 0.65 -20.46 -13.03
CA ASN A 69 0.37 -21.78 -12.45
C ASN A 69 -0.55 -21.62 -11.24
N ASP A 70 -1.55 -22.50 -11.10
CA ASP A 70 -2.45 -22.56 -9.94
C ASP A 70 -3.00 -21.18 -9.53
N VAL A 71 -3.58 -20.45 -10.50
CA VAL A 71 -4.19 -19.14 -10.25
C VAL A 71 -5.37 -19.32 -9.29
N PRO A 72 -5.41 -18.63 -8.13
CA PRO A 72 -6.55 -18.71 -7.22
C PRO A 72 -7.85 -18.24 -7.89
N LEU A 73 -8.96 -18.88 -7.52
CA LEU A 73 -10.27 -18.49 -8.02
C LEU A 73 -10.61 -17.05 -7.63
N PRO A 74 -11.24 -16.27 -8.52
CA PRO A 74 -11.67 -14.92 -8.19
C PRO A 74 -12.77 -14.95 -7.13
N CYS A 75 -12.76 -14.00 -6.20
CA CYS A 75 -13.86 -13.84 -5.26
C CYS A 75 -15.01 -13.05 -5.90
N ALA A 76 -16.24 -13.38 -5.55
CA ALA A 76 -17.41 -12.58 -5.89
C ALA A 76 -17.66 -11.49 -4.85
N MET A 77 -17.39 -11.77 -3.57
CA MET A 77 -17.63 -10.88 -2.43
C MET A 77 -16.41 -10.81 -1.50
N PHE A 78 -16.25 -9.68 -0.79
CA PHE A 78 -15.17 -9.55 0.21
C PHE A 78 -15.29 -10.54 1.37
N ASP A 79 -16.51 -10.97 1.70
CA ASP A 79 -16.79 -11.89 2.81
C ASP A 79 -16.26 -13.32 2.53
N GLU A 80 -16.01 -13.68 1.26
CA GLU A 80 -15.45 -14.99 0.86
C GLU A 80 -13.94 -15.11 1.14
N LEU A 81 -13.25 -13.98 1.28
CA LEU A 81 -11.79 -13.91 1.38
C LEU A 81 -11.24 -14.26 2.78
N GLN A 82 -12.13 -14.56 3.73
CA GLN A 82 -11.78 -14.85 5.14
C GLN A 82 -10.82 -13.82 5.74
N LEU A 83 -11.00 -12.53 5.43
CA LEU A 83 -10.15 -11.46 5.95
C LEU A 83 -10.30 -11.31 7.47
N HIS A 84 -9.30 -10.71 8.12
CA HIS A 84 -9.40 -10.40 9.55
C HIS A 84 -10.63 -9.50 9.81
N PRO A 85 -11.44 -9.76 10.87
CA PRO A 85 -12.70 -9.05 11.10
C PRO A 85 -12.58 -7.53 11.13
N TRP A 86 -11.49 -6.99 11.69
CA TRP A 86 -11.24 -5.54 11.72
C TRP A 86 -11.10 -4.93 10.33
N ILE A 87 -10.51 -5.66 9.39
CA ILE A 87 -10.38 -5.20 8.00
C ILE A 87 -11.72 -5.30 7.30
N GLN A 88 -12.47 -6.38 7.50
CA GLN A 88 -13.82 -6.52 6.93
C GLN A 88 -14.74 -5.37 7.39
N GLU A 89 -14.67 -5.01 8.67
CA GLU A 89 -15.41 -3.85 9.20
C GLU A 89 -14.98 -2.56 8.49
N ASN A 90 -13.69 -2.32 8.31
CA ASN A 90 -13.19 -1.12 7.66
C ASN A 90 -13.50 -1.06 6.16
N ILE A 91 -13.49 -2.19 5.45
CA ILE A 91 -13.94 -2.29 4.05
C ILE A 91 -15.40 -1.83 3.94
N LYS A 92 -16.27 -2.36 4.80
CA LYS A 92 -17.70 -1.99 4.85
C LYS A 92 -17.87 -0.50 5.20
N ARG A 93 -17.12 0.01 6.18
CA ARG A 93 -17.12 1.45 6.55
C ARG A 93 -16.64 2.37 5.43
N SER A 94 -15.70 1.91 4.61
CA SER A 94 -15.23 2.65 3.44
C SER A 94 -16.20 2.64 2.27
N GLY A 95 -17.34 1.94 2.37
CA GLY A 95 -18.36 1.88 1.32
C GLY A 95 -18.07 0.85 0.21
N TYR A 96 -17.11 -0.05 0.42
CA TYR A 96 -16.78 -1.10 -0.53
C TYR A 96 -17.79 -2.25 -0.37
N MET A 97 -18.84 -2.24 -1.21
CA MET A 97 -19.91 -3.25 -1.16
C MET A 97 -19.51 -4.55 -1.85
N LYS A 98 -18.87 -4.46 -3.01
CA LYS A 98 -18.39 -5.58 -3.82
C LYS A 98 -16.98 -5.30 -4.35
N PRO A 99 -16.14 -6.32 -4.56
CA PRO A 99 -14.84 -6.14 -5.20
C PRO A 99 -14.97 -5.76 -6.68
N THR A 100 -14.15 -4.81 -7.13
CA THR A 100 -13.99 -4.48 -8.56
C THR A 100 -13.27 -5.62 -9.32
N PRO A 101 -13.32 -5.68 -10.66
CA PRO A 101 -12.67 -6.77 -11.41
C PRO A 101 -11.21 -6.98 -11.04
N VAL A 102 -10.39 -5.92 -10.94
CA VAL A 102 -8.98 -6.08 -10.52
C VAL A 102 -8.85 -6.63 -9.10
N GLN A 103 -9.76 -6.24 -8.18
CA GLN A 103 -9.78 -6.72 -6.79
C GLN A 103 -10.17 -8.18 -6.69
N LYS A 104 -11.15 -8.63 -7.48
CA LYS A 104 -11.65 -10.03 -7.50
C LYS A 104 -10.52 -11.04 -7.71
N TYR A 105 -9.53 -10.70 -8.52
CA TYR A 105 -8.39 -11.57 -8.83
C TYR A 105 -7.14 -11.24 -8.02
N SER A 106 -6.84 -9.95 -7.81
CA SER A 106 -5.59 -9.55 -7.13
C SER A 106 -5.61 -9.91 -5.64
N ILE A 107 -6.74 -9.70 -4.96
CA ILE A 107 -6.81 -9.95 -3.51
C ILE A 107 -6.59 -11.44 -3.18
N PRO A 108 -7.31 -12.41 -3.77
CA PRO A 108 -7.05 -13.82 -3.46
C PRO A 108 -5.65 -14.29 -3.89
N SER A 109 -5.10 -13.74 -4.98
CA SER A 109 -3.72 -13.99 -5.40
C SER A 109 -2.71 -13.59 -4.32
N LEU A 110 -2.83 -12.37 -3.82
CA LEU A 110 -1.94 -11.82 -2.80
C LEU A 110 -2.16 -12.45 -1.41
N LEU A 111 -3.40 -12.81 -1.05
CA LEU A 111 -3.68 -13.58 0.17
C LEU A 111 -3.05 -14.98 0.14
N SER A 112 -2.91 -15.56 -1.05
CA SER A 112 -2.22 -16.84 -1.26
C SER A 112 -0.69 -16.69 -1.34
N CYS A 113 -0.15 -15.52 -0.98
CA CYS A 113 1.27 -15.18 -1.04
C CYS A 113 1.91 -15.40 -2.42
N ARG A 114 1.14 -15.22 -3.49
CA ARG A 114 1.65 -15.31 -4.88
C ARG A 114 2.10 -13.94 -5.36
N ASP A 115 3.26 -13.89 -6.00
CA ASP A 115 3.72 -12.70 -6.71
C ASP A 115 2.74 -12.36 -7.84
N LEU A 116 2.56 -11.06 -8.09
CA LEU A 116 1.51 -10.55 -8.96
C LEU A 116 2.04 -9.46 -9.90
N MET A 117 1.72 -9.58 -11.19
CA MET A 117 1.79 -8.48 -12.16
C MET A 117 0.37 -8.16 -12.60
N SER A 118 -0.12 -6.96 -12.32
CA SER A 118 -1.48 -6.53 -12.66
C SER A 118 -1.47 -5.33 -13.59
N CYS A 119 -1.95 -5.55 -14.81
CA CYS A 119 -2.17 -4.53 -15.83
C CYS A 119 -3.62 -4.04 -15.78
N ALA A 120 -3.82 -2.87 -15.18
CA ALA A 120 -5.15 -2.28 -15.01
C ALA A 120 -5.06 -0.74 -15.01
N GLN A 121 -6.05 -0.09 -15.62
CA GLN A 121 -6.11 1.37 -15.73
C GLN A 121 -6.32 2.06 -14.37
N THR A 122 -6.03 3.35 -14.29
CA THR A 122 -6.31 4.18 -13.10
C THR A 122 -7.82 4.26 -12.86
N GLY A 123 -8.22 4.28 -11.58
CA GLY A 123 -9.63 4.23 -11.19
C GLY A 123 -10.26 2.84 -11.15
N SER A 124 -9.54 1.77 -11.52
CA SER A 124 -10.04 0.39 -11.46
C SER A 124 -10.13 -0.20 -10.03
N GLY A 125 -9.60 0.50 -9.02
CA GLY A 125 -9.59 0.04 -7.63
C GLY A 125 -8.33 -0.70 -7.19
N LYS A 126 -7.20 -0.53 -7.90
CA LYS A 126 -5.89 -1.15 -7.58
C LYS A 126 -5.42 -0.92 -6.13
N THR A 127 -5.63 0.29 -5.60
CA THR A 127 -5.19 0.67 -4.25
C THR A 127 -5.74 -0.28 -3.18
N ALA A 128 -7.05 -0.53 -3.16
CA ALA A 128 -7.62 -1.50 -2.24
C ALA A 128 -7.21 -2.95 -2.57
N ALA A 129 -6.96 -3.25 -3.86
CA ALA A 129 -6.57 -4.57 -4.33
C ALA A 129 -5.24 -5.06 -3.70
N PHE A 130 -4.30 -4.16 -3.41
CA PHE A 130 -3.07 -4.49 -2.69
C PHE A 130 -3.10 -4.13 -1.21
N LEU A 131 -3.78 -3.05 -0.79
CA LEU A 131 -3.80 -2.65 0.62
C LEU A 131 -4.54 -3.66 1.50
N VAL A 132 -5.67 -4.19 1.04
CA VAL A 132 -6.47 -5.16 1.81
C VAL A 132 -5.67 -6.42 2.17
N PRO A 133 -5.07 -7.16 1.21
CA PRO A 133 -4.29 -8.35 1.55
C PRO A 133 -3.02 -8.02 2.33
N LEU A 134 -2.36 -6.89 2.05
CA LEU A 134 -1.15 -6.45 2.74
C LEU A 134 -1.42 -6.14 4.22
N ILE A 135 -2.46 -5.36 4.52
CA ILE A 135 -2.83 -5.05 5.92
C ILE A 135 -3.30 -6.32 6.63
N ASN A 136 -4.00 -7.22 5.93
CA ASN A 136 -4.40 -8.53 6.47
C ASN A 136 -3.19 -9.39 6.83
N HIS A 137 -2.16 -9.40 5.99
CA HIS A 137 -0.89 -10.08 6.25
C HIS A 137 -0.21 -9.52 7.52
N ILE A 138 -0.12 -8.20 7.67
CA ILE A 138 0.47 -7.58 8.87
C ILE A 138 -0.33 -7.95 10.13
N ILE A 139 -1.66 -7.84 10.10
CA ILE A 139 -2.51 -8.13 11.28
C ILE A 139 -2.43 -9.60 11.67
N ARG A 140 -2.50 -10.53 10.71
CA ARG A 140 -2.48 -11.98 10.99
C ARG A 140 -1.13 -12.45 11.53
N ASN A 141 -0.02 -11.89 11.06
CA ASN A 141 1.31 -12.22 11.58
C ASN A 141 1.60 -11.55 12.94
N GLY A 142 0.87 -10.48 13.25
CA GLY A 142 0.83 -9.90 14.59
C GLY A 142 2.18 -9.29 15.05
N PRO A 143 2.41 -9.20 16.37
CA PRO A 143 3.60 -8.56 16.92
C PRO A 143 4.89 -9.33 16.63
N ASN A 144 4.81 -10.64 16.35
CA ASN A 144 5.99 -11.48 16.11
C ASN A 144 6.74 -11.09 14.83
N ALA A 145 6.02 -10.58 13.83
CA ALA A 145 6.62 -10.07 12.61
C ALA A 145 7.13 -8.62 12.77
N VAL A 146 6.60 -7.87 13.74
CA VAL A 146 6.95 -6.45 13.91
C VAL A 146 8.17 -6.30 14.79
N ARG A 147 9.28 -5.88 14.17
CA ARG A 147 10.47 -5.46 14.89
C ARG A 147 10.30 -4.06 15.46
N MET A 148 10.58 -3.92 16.75
CA MET A 148 10.61 -2.62 17.43
C MET A 148 11.72 -1.72 16.86
N GLN A 149 11.51 -0.40 16.94
CA GLN A 149 12.52 0.56 16.52
C GLN A 149 13.82 0.36 17.27
N ALA A 150 14.95 0.53 16.57
CA ALA A 150 16.27 0.47 17.17
C ALA A 150 16.92 1.86 17.17
N MET A 151 17.66 2.21 18.22
CA MET A 151 18.49 3.41 18.19
C MET A 151 19.70 3.16 17.30
N ASN A 152 19.91 4.01 16.31
CA ASN A 152 21.08 3.95 15.44
C ASN A 152 22.26 4.73 16.02
N THR A 153 23.43 4.57 15.40
CA THR A 153 24.70 5.18 15.82
C THR A 153 24.67 6.71 15.87
N CYS A 154 23.72 7.34 15.17
CA CYS A 154 23.52 8.79 15.15
C CYS A 154 22.47 9.28 16.17
N GLY A 155 21.99 8.41 17.07
CA GLY A 155 20.95 8.75 18.04
C GLY A 155 19.55 8.94 17.44
N ARG A 156 19.30 8.40 16.24
CA ARG A 156 17.98 8.40 15.59
C ARG A 156 17.36 7.00 15.67
N ARG A 157 16.03 6.93 15.62
CA ARG A 157 15.31 5.65 15.56
C ARG A 157 15.29 5.11 14.13
N THR A 158 15.74 3.88 13.96
CA THR A 158 15.54 3.08 12.74
C THR A 158 14.24 2.31 12.84
N VAL A 159 13.41 2.39 11.80
CA VAL A 159 12.21 1.54 11.63
C VAL A 159 12.45 0.41 10.64
N PHE A 160 11.69 -0.66 10.79
CA PHE A 160 11.76 -1.88 9.99
C PHE A 160 10.36 -2.21 9.43
N PRO A 161 9.91 -1.54 8.35
CA PRO A 161 8.59 -1.77 7.78
C PRO A 161 8.46 -3.21 7.26
N LEU A 162 7.33 -3.85 7.57
CA LEU A 162 6.95 -5.16 7.02
C LEU A 162 6.49 -5.08 5.58
N ALA A 163 5.98 -3.92 5.17
CA ALA A 163 5.51 -3.68 3.83
C ALA A 163 6.01 -2.33 3.29
N LEU A 164 6.38 -2.33 2.01
CA LEU A 164 6.77 -1.14 1.26
C LEU A 164 5.89 -1.00 0.01
N ILE A 165 5.32 0.17 -0.19
CA ILE A 165 4.62 0.56 -1.42
C ILE A 165 5.39 1.72 -2.06
N LEU A 166 5.89 1.52 -3.27
CA LEU A 166 6.52 2.54 -4.07
C LEU A 166 5.49 3.21 -4.98
N SER A 167 5.47 4.54 -4.99
CA SER A 167 4.60 5.36 -5.83
C SER A 167 5.41 6.41 -6.60
N PRO A 168 5.08 6.74 -7.86
CA PRO A 168 5.83 7.69 -8.69
C PRO A 168 5.77 9.12 -8.17
N THR A 169 4.63 9.55 -7.62
CA THR A 169 4.41 10.95 -7.24
C THR A 169 4.01 11.10 -5.79
N ARG A 170 4.20 12.32 -5.26
CA ARG A 170 3.74 12.69 -3.92
C ARG A 170 2.23 12.54 -3.80
N GLU A 171 1.49 12.98 -4.82
CA GLU A 171 0.04 13.01 -4.83
C GLU A 171 -0.52 11.59 -4.73
N LEU A 172 0.01 10.66 -5.52
CA LEU A 172 -0.39 9.26 -5.47
C LEU A 172 0.00 8.62 -4.12
N ALA A 173 1.22 8.88 -3.63
CA ALA A 173 1.65 8.38 -2.32
C ALA A 173 0.72 8.85 -1.18
N MET A 174 0.29 10.12 -1.21
CA MET A 174 -0.65 10.67 -0.22
C MET A 174 -2.06 10.09 -0.37
N GLN A 175 -2.54 9.85 -1.59
CA GLN A 175 -3.82 9.17 -1.83
C GLN A 175 -3.81 7.74 -1.30
N THR A 176 -2.76 6.97 -1.61
CA THR A 176 -2.57 5.61 -1.12
C THR A 176 -2.43 5.58 0.41
N HIS A 177 -1.71 6.54 1.00
CA HIS A 177 -1.63 6.66 2.47
C HIS A 177 -2.99 6.93 3.10
N LYS A 178 -3.82 7.81 2.51
CA LYS A 178 -5.17 8.09 2.99
C LYS A 178 -6.07 6.84 2.96
N GLU A 179 -6.04 6.06 1.88
CA GLU A 179 -6.78 4.80 1.79
C GLU A 179 -6.25 3.76 2.79
N ALA A 180 -4.93 3.69 2.97
CA ALA A 180 -4.31 2.83 3.98
C ALA A 180 -4.80 3.16 5.41
N LEU A 181 -4.97 4.44 5.75
CA LEU A 181 -5.50 4.83 7.06
C LEU A 181 -6.94 4.37 7.29
N LYS A 182 -7.78 4.33 6.24
CA LYS A 182 -9.14 3.80 6.34
C LYS A 182 -9.12 2.31 6.70
N PHE A 183 -8.35 1.51 5.96
CA PHE A 183 -8.27 0.06 6.19
C PHE A 183 -7.56 -0.30 7.50
N ALA A 184 -6.62 0.53 7.95
CA ALA A 184 -5.91 0.36 9.22
C ALA A 184 -6.64 0.97 10.44
N TYR A 185 -7.81 1.60 10.25
CA TYR A 185 -8.55 2.24 11.34
C TYR A 185 -8.86 1.25 12.47
N ARG A 186 -8.57 1.66 13.72
CA ARG A 186 -8.71 0.84 14.94
C ARG A 186 -7.91 -0.49 14.90
N THR A 187 -6.85 -0.57 14.11
CA THR A 187 -5.87 -1.67 14.12
C THR A 187 -4.54 -1.17 14.69
N ASN A 188 -3.61 -2.07 15.02
CA ASN A 188 -2.25 -1.66 15.42
C ASN A 188 -1.31 -1.42 14.24
N VAL A 189 -1.81 -1.47 13.01
CA VAL A 189 -0.99 -1.21 11.83
C VAL A 189 -0.68 0.29 11.76
N ILE A 190 0.61 0.64 11.75
CA ILE A 190 1.08 2.02 11.66
C ILE A 190 1.56 2.24 10.24
N SER A 191 0.87 3.14 9.53
CA SER A 191 1.17 3.53 8.16
C SER A 191 1.90 4.86 8.14
N ALA A 192 3.05 4.93 7.48
CA ALA A 192 3.80 6.15 7.26
C ALA A 192 3.96 6.44 5.76
N VAL A 193 4.19 7.71 5.42
CA VAL A 193 4.43 8.13 4.04
C VAL A 193 5.65 9.04 3.96
N VAL A 194 6.51 8.82 2.96
CA VAL A 194 7.64 9.69 2.66
C VAL A 194 7.71 10.01 1.17
N TYR A 195 7.84 11.28 0.82
CA TYR A 195 7.88 11.71 -0.59
C TYR A 195 8.81 12.90 -0.81
N GLY A 196 9.30 13.06 -2.03
CA GLY A 196 10.17 14.17 -2.43
C GLY A 196 9.59 15.58 -2.22
N GLY A 197 10.47 16.59 -2.17
CA GLY A 197 10.15 17.98 -1.84
C GLY A 197 10.92 18.45 -0.60
N ARG A 198 11.61 19.60 -0.68
CA ARG A 198 12.52 20.08 0.40
C ARG A 198 11.78 20.37 1.70
N GLU A 199 10.55 20.86 1.58
CA GLU A 199 9.68 21.15 2.71
C GLU A 199 9.22 19.83 3.34
N ASN A 200 9.36 19.69 4.65
CA ASN A 200 8.87 18.56 5.47
C ASN A 200 9.75 17.31 5.58
N TYR A 201 11.03 17.32 5.16
CA TYR A 201 11.91 16.16 5.39
C TYR A 201 12.06 15.81 6.88
N ARG A 202 12.36 16.82 7.72
CA ARG A 202 12.53 16.63 9.17
C ARG A 202 11.25 16.11 9.83
N ASP A 203 10.10 16.63 9.40
CA ASP A 203 8.79 16.20 9.88
C ASP A 203 8.50 14.73 9.49
N GLN A 204 8.77 14.34 8.24
CA GLN A 204 8.67 12.95 7.79
C GLN A 204 9.56 12.01 8.62
N VAL A 205 10.81 12.38 8.90
CA VAL A 205 11.74 11.59 9.72
C VAL A 205 11.26 11.47 11.18
N GLN A 206 10.77 12.58 11.76
CA GLN A 206 10.23 12.56 13.12
C GLN A 206 9.00 11.64 13.21
N LYS A 207 8.12 11.69 12.21
CA LYS A 207 6.93 10.84 12.11
C LYS A 207 7.27 9.36 11.94
N LEU A 208 8.29 9.02 11.14
CA LEU A 208 8.82 7.65 11.09
C LEU A 208 9.28 7.16 12.47
N GLY A 209 9.88 8.04 13.28
CA GLY A 209 10.29 7.73 14.65
C GLY A 209 9.16 7.35 15.63
N LEU A 210 7.90 7.54 15.24
CA LEU A 210 6.71 7.10 16.00
C LEU A 210 6.35 5.62 15.73
N GLY A 211 6.77 5.06 14.60
CA GLY A 211 6.51 3.67 14.22
C GLY A 211 6.19 3.58 12.74
N CYS A 212 6.49 2.43 12.13
CA CYS A 212 6.15 2.18 10.73
C CYS A 212 6.12 0.67 10.48
N HIS A 213 4.92 0.13 10.25
CA HIS A 213 4.71 -1.27 9.82
C HIS A 213 4.52 -1.33 8.31
N MET A 214 3.90 -0.31 7.73
CA MET A 214 3.67 -0.14 6.30
C MET A 214 4.18 1.23 5.88
N LEU A 215 5.09 1.26 4.89
CA LEU A 215 5.68 2.48 4.36
C LEU A 215 5.20 2.72 2.93
N ILE A 216 4.62 3.87 2.66
CA ILE A 216 4.37 4.37 1.31
C ILE A 216 5.46 5.38 0.96
N ALA A 217 6.12 5.25 -0.19
CA ALA A 217 7.23 6.12 -0.51
C ALA A 217 7.40 6.44 -2.00
N THR A 218 7.90 7.64 -2.30
CA THR A 218 8.51 7.91 -3.62
C THR A 218 9.97 7.43 -3.62
N PRO A 219 10.48 6.81 -4.71
CA PRO A 219 11.80 6.16 -4.70
C PRO A 219 12.97 7.04 -4.23
N GLY A 220 13.07 8.28 -4.72
CA GLY A 220 14.15 9.19 -4.34
C GLY A 220 14.19 9.47 -2.84
N ARG A 221 13.05 9.86 -2.25
CA ARG A 221 12.98 10.14 -0.80
C ARG A 221 13.24 8.92 0.06
N LEU A 222 12.83 7.73 -0.40
CA LEU A 222 13.12 6.49 0.32
C LEU A 222 14.63 6.25 0.43
N LEU A 223 15.38 6.46 -0.66
CA LEU A 223 16.84 6.35 -0.62
C LEU A 223 17.47 7.36 0.35
N ASP A 224 16.97 8.60 0.41
CA ASP A 224 17.46 9.60 1.35
C ASP A 224 17.32 9.15 2.81
N VAL A 225 16.18 8.56 3.18
CA VAL A 225 15.96 8.07 4.56
C VAL A 225 16.68 6.76 4.85
N MET A 226 16.87 5.89 3.85
CA MET A 226 17.65 4.66 3.97
C MET A 226 19.15 4.95 4.14
N SER A 227 19.71 5.87 3.36
CA SER A 227 21.13 6.28 3.47
C SER A 227 21.50 6.86 4.84
N GLN A 228 20.50 7.39 5.57
CA GLN A 228 20.66 7.90 6.93
C GLN A 228 20.28 6.87 8.01
N ASN A 229 20.09 5.60 7.63
CA ASN A 229 19.66 4.51 8.50
C ASN A 229 18.39 4.81 9.31
N VAL A 230 17.49 5.64 8.77
CA VAL A 230 16.17 5.90 9.40
C VAL A 230 15.20 4.76 9.06
N VAL A 231 15.31 4.17 7.88
CA VAL A 231 14.52 3.03 7.43
C VAL A 231 15.46 1.90 7.02
N SER A 232 15.18 0.68 7.48
CA SER A 232 15.78 -0.55 6.97
C SER A 232 14.69 -1.45 6.43
N LEU A 233 14.95 -2.11 5.30
CA LEU A 233 13.99 -2.98 4.63
C LEU A 233 14.27 -4.47 4.88
N SER A 234 15.13 -4.79 5.85
CA SER A 234 15.52 -6.17 6.18
C SER A 234 14.35 -7.09 6.51
N ASP A 235 13.27 -6.52 7.03
CA ASP A 235 12.10 -7.24 7.52
C ASP A 235 10.90 -7.08 6.55
N CYS A 236 11.13 -6.48 5.38
CA CYS A 236 10.09 -6.24 4.38
C CYS A 236 9.68 -7.58 3.73
N THR A 237 8.46 -8.02 4.04
CA THR A 237 7.85 -9.25 3.52
C THR A 237 6.84 -8.99 2.40
N PHE A 238 6.50 -7.73 2.16
CA PHE A 238 5.55 -7.32 1.13
C PHE A 238 6.04 -6.08 0.37
N LEU A 239 6.26 -6.20 -0.94
CA LEU A 239 6.66 -5.11 -1.81
C LEU A 239 5.57 -4.83 -2.86
N VAL A 240 5.17 -3.57 -2.99
CA VAL A 240 4.25 -3.12 -4.04
C VAL A 240 4.91 -2.02 -4.86
N LEU A 241 4.84 -2.13 -6.18
CA LEU A 241 5.16 -1.04 -7.12
C LEU A 241 3.85 -0.58 -7.76
N ASP A 242 3.38 0.61 -7.40
CA ASP A 242 2.15 1.21 -7.93
C ASP A 242 2.47 2.21 -9.05
N GLU A 243 1.78 2.10 -10.18
CA GLU A 243 2.10 2.80 -11.44
C GLU A 243 3.57 2.61 -11.86
N ALA A 244 3.97 1.34 -12.00
CA ALA A 244 5.35 0.96 -12.31
C ALA A 244 5.85 1.51 -13.65
N ASP A 245 5.02 1.50 -14.68
CA ASP A 245 5.29 2.15 -15.98
C ASP A 245 5.63 3.63 -15.81
N ARG A 246 4.79 4.36 -15.10
CA ARG A 246 5.03 5.77 -14.81
C ARG A 246 6.31 6.02 -14.02
N MET A 247 6.66 5.13 -13.09
CA MET A 247 7.94 5.22 -12.38
C MET A 247 9.14 5.07 -13.33
N LEU A 248 9.05 4.18 -14.33
CA LEU A 248 10.09 4.04 -15.35
C LEU A 248 10.15 5.26 -16.27
N ASP A 249 9.01 5.80 -16.69
CA ASP A 249 8.93 7.03 -17.50
C ASP A 249 9.58 8.23 -16.79
N MET A 250 9.47 8.29 -15.46
CA MET A 250 10.11 9.30 -14.62
C MET A 250 11.59 9.02 -14.31
N GLY A 251 12.15 7.92 -14.83
CA GLY A 251 13.54 7.55 -14.65
C GLY A 251 13.87 7.04 -13.24
N PHE A 252 12.91 6.50 -12.50
CA PHE A 252 13.14 5.97 -11.15
C PHE A 252 13.73 4.55 -11.11
N GLU A 253 13.91 3.88 -12.25
CA GLU A 253 14.43 2.51 -12.29
C GLU A 253 15.72 2.32 -11.48
N PRO A 254 16.76 3.17 -11.63
CA PRO A 254 18.00 3.01 -10.87
C PRO A 254 17.79 3.09 -9.36
N GLN A 255 16.87 3.95 -8.92
CA GLN A 255 16.53 4.13 -7.51
C GLN A 255 15.78 2.91 -6.98
N ILE A 256 14.80 2.41 -7.73
CA ILE A 256 14.01 1.22 -7.38
C ILE A 256 14.94 0.01 -7.24
N ARG A 257 15.83 -0.22 -8.19
CA ARG A 257 16.82 -1.31 -8.12
C ARG A 257 17.70 -1.20 -6.88
N LYS A 258 18.23 0.00 -6.60
CA LYS A 258 19.02 0.26 -5.37
C LYS A 258 18.22 -0.06 -4.09
N ILE A 259 16.95 0.34 -4.02
CA ILE A 259 16.08 0.05 -2.87
C ILE A 259 15.92 -1.45 -2.66
N VAL A 260 15.57 -2.18 -3.73
CA VAL A 260 15.30 -3.62 -3.69
C VAL A 260 16.58 -4.44 -3.43
N ASP A 261 17.73 -3.99 -3.92
CA ASP A 261 19.00 -4.71 -3.77
C ASP A 261 19.75 -4.40 -2.46
N HIS A 262 19.40 -3.33 -1.74
CA HIS A 262 20.17 -2.90 -0.57
C HIS A 262 20.06 -3.85 0.63
N SER A 263 18.88 -3.93 1.26
CA SER A 263 18.67 -4.75 2.47
C SER A 263 17.40 -5.59 2.42
N MET A 264 16.60 -5.47 1.36
CA MET A 264 15.31 -6.14 1.26
C MET A 264 15.48 -7.66 1.04
N PRO A 265 14.69 -8.52 1.71
CA PRO A 265 14.64 -9.95 1.43
C PRO A 265 14.42 -10.21 -0.06
N LYS A 266 15.20 -11.10 -0.68
CA LYS A 266 15.09 -11.40 -2.12
C LYS A 266 13.73 -12.02 -2.49
N LYS A 267 13.38 -11.99 -3.78
CA LYS A 267 12.15 -12.64 -4.29
C LYS A 267 12.05 -14.09 -3.84
N GLY A 268 10.84 -14.54 -3.52
CA GLY A 268 10.59 -15.84 -2.88
C GLY A 268 10.67 -15.84 -1.35
N LYS A 269 11.31 -14.82 -0.74
CA LYS A 269 11.23 -14.56 0.72
C LYS A 269 10.29 -13.39 1.07
N ARG A 270 9.81 -12.69 0.06
CA ARG A 270 8.81 -11.61 0.13
C ARG A 270 7.76 -11.85 -0.95
N VAL A 271 6.55 -11.36 -0.74
CA VAL A 271 5.53 -11.24 -1.78
C VAL A 271 5.75 -9.91 -2.51
N THR A 272 5.81 -9.95 -3.84
CA THR A 272 5.95 -8.75 -4.68
C THR A 272 4.75 -8.60 -5.59
N ALA A 273 4.17 -7.40 -5.62
CA ALA A 273 3.07 -7.02 -6.49
C ALA A 273 3.46 -5.81 -7.34
N MET A 274 3.29 -5.89 -8.65
CA MET A 274 3.50 -4.81 -9.58
C MET A 274 2.17 -4.43 -10.23
N PHE A 275 1.84 -3.14 -10.17
CA PHE A 275 0.64 -2.58 -10.78
C PHE A 275 1.05 -1.55 -11.83
N SER A 276 0.54 -1.73 -13.05
CA SER A 276 0.89 -0.91 -14.21
C SER A 276 -0.33 -0.70 -15.08
N ALA A 277 -0.41 0.41 -15.82
CA ALA A 277 -1.46 0.59 -16.82
C ALA A 277 -1.06 -0.08 -18.15
N THR A 278 0.24 -0.12 -18.43
CA THR A 278 0.84 -0.65 -19.66
C THR A 278 1.83 -1.79 -19.36
N PHE A 279 2.20 -2.57 -20.38
CA PHE A 279 3.16 -3.67 -20.24
C PHE A 279 4.27 -3.67 -21.30
N PRO A 280 5.02 -2.55 -21.44
CA PRO A 280 6.13 -2.47 -22.38
C PRO A 280 7.30 -3.39 -21.97
N LYS A 281 8.29 -3.54 -22.85
CA LYS A 281 9.43 -4.45 -22.67
C LYS A 281 10.19 -4.17 -21.37
N GLU A 282 10.31 -2.90 -21.00
CA GLU A 282 10.98 -2.42 -19.80
C GLU A 282 10.25 -2.92 -18.54
N ILE A 283 8.92 -2.90 -18.53
CA ILE A 283 8.10 -3.44 -17.44
C ILE A 283 8.18 -4.97 -17.39
N GLN A 284 8.23 -5.64 -18.54
CA GLN A 284 8.43 -7.09 -18.61
C GLN A 284 9.78 -7.49 -17.98
N ILE A 285 10.85 -6.77 -18.30
CA ILE A 285 12.18 -7.00 -17.71
C ILE A 285 12.14 -6.74 -16.20
N LEU A 286 11.53 -5.64 -15.76
CA LEU A 286 11.40 -5.32 -14.34
C LEU A 286 10.62 -6.41 -13.58
N ALA A 287 9.54 -6.93 -14.18
CA ALA A 287 8.76 -8.02 -13.61
C ALA A 287 9.57 -9.32 -13.52
N GLN A 288 10.34 -9.67 -14.55
CA GLN A 288 11.23 -10.85 -14.52
C GLN A 288 12.29 -10.75 -13.42
N ASP A 289 12.81 -9.54 -13.18
CA ASP A 289 13.82 -9.32 -12.15
C ASP A 289 13.22 -9.45 -10.75
N PHE A 290 12.07 -8.82 -10.50
CA PHE A 290 11.53 -8.65 -9.15
C PHE A 290 10.52 -9.71 -8.71
N LEU A 291 9.80 -10.32 -9.65
CA LEU A 291 8.80 -11.35 -9.37
C LEU A 291 9.40 -12.75 -9.52
N MET A 292 8.83 -13.70 -8.77
CA MET A 292 9.09 -15.12 -8.95
C MET A 292 8.63 -15.59 -10.34
N PRO A 293 9.33 -16.52 -11.02
CA PRO A 293 8.95 -16.97 -12.38
C PRO A 293 7.52 -17.49 -12.52
N ASN A 294 6.93 -17.98 -11.44
CA ASN A 294 5.54 -18.44 -11.38
C ASN A 294 4.57 -17.35 -10.87
N TYR A 295 4.87 -16.07 -11.08
CA TYR A 295 3.94 -14.99 -10.74
C TYR A 295 2.62 -15.11 -11.51
N ILE A 296 1.57 -14.52 -10.96
CA ILE A 296 0.27 -14.42 -11.64
C ILE A 296 0.27 -13.14 -12.46
N PHE A 297 -0.03 -13.24 -13.74
CA PHE A 297 -0.24 -12.09 -14.61
C PHE A 297 -1.73 -11.84 -14.79
N LEU A 298 -2.19 -10.62 -14.48
CA LEU A 298 -3.57 -10.19 -14.65
C LEU A 298 -3.64 -9.07 -15.68
N ALA A 299 -4.46 -9.25 -16.70
CA ALA A 299 -4.82 -8.22 -17.67
C ALA A 299 -6.30 -7.87 -17.50
N VAL A 300 -6.61 -6.64 -17.07
CA VAL A 300 -7.98 -6.17 -16.82
C VAL A 300 -8.41 -5.25 -17.96
N GLY A 301 -9.37 -5.71 -18.77
CA GLY A 301 -9.81 -5.03 -19.99
C GLY A 301 -8.81 -5.17 -21.15
N ARG A 302 -8.96 -4.36 -22.22
CA ARG A 302 -8.05 -4.38 -23.37
C ARG A 302 -6.73 -3.68 -23.01
N VAL A 303 -5.74 -4.47 -22.58
CA VAL A 303 -4.37 -4.02 -22.43
C VAL A 303 -3.82 -3.64 -23.80
N GLY A 304 -3.54 -2.34 -24.02
CA GLY A 304 -2.95 -1.83 -25.28
C GLY A 304 -3.89 -1.13 -26.26
N SER A 305 -5.20 -1.01 -25.97
CA SER A 305 -6.07 -0.10 -26.73
C SER A 305 -6.13 1.26 -26.03
N THR A 306 -5.74 2.32 -26.75
CA THR A 306 -6.04 3.71 -26.41
C THR A 306 -7.49 3.85 -25.99
N SER A 307 -7.72 4.47 -24.83
CA SER A 307 -9.04 4.62 -24.22
C SER A 307 -10.07 5.15 -25.23
N GLU A 308 -11.15 4.40 -25.48
CA GLU A 308 -12.30 4.80 -26.32
C GLU A 308 -13.07 6.03 -25.78
N ASN A 309 -12.58 6.68 -24.71
CA ASN A 309 -13.23 7.81 -24.03
C ASN A 309 -12.48 9.16 -24.15
N ILE A 310 -11.50 9.30 -25.06
CA ILE A 310 -10.90 10.61 -25.34
C ILE A 310 -11.64 11.24 -26.53
N VAL A 311 -12.61 12.11 -26.24
CA VAL A 311 -13.16 13.03 -27.26
C VAL A 311 -12.13 14.15 -27.45
N GLN A 312 -11.20 13.95 -28.39
CA GLN A 312 -10.35 15.03 -28.87
C GLN A 312 -11.19 16.00 -29.70
N ARG A 313 -11.54 17.15 -29.12
CA ARG A 313 -11.94 18.32 -29.92
C ARG A 313 -10.68 19.02 -30.39
N ILE A 314 -10.38 18.88 -31.68
CA ILE A 314 -9.45 19.75 -32.38
C ILE A 314 -10.18 21.09 -32.55
N ILE A 315 -9.58 22.18 -32.07
CA ILE A 315 -9.94 23.55 -32.46
C ILE A 315 -8.95 23.97 -33.55
#